data_AF-A0A1F4DL46-F1
#
_entry.id   AF-A0A1F4DL46-F1
#
_cell.length_a   1.000
_cell.length_b   1.000
_cell.length_c   1.000
_cell.angle_alpha   90.00
_cell.angle_beta   90.00
_cell.angle_gamma   90.00
#
_symmetry.space_group_name_H-M   'P 1'
#
loop_
_entity.id
_entity.type
_entity.pdbx_description
1 polymer ?
#
loop_
_entity_poly.entity_id
_entity_poly.type
_entity_poly.pdbx_seq_one_letter_code
_entity_poly.pdbx_strand_id
1 'polypeptide(L)'
;MLIFRQLVDPPSSTYTYLLADSRTGAAVIIDPVFEQMRRDMALISELGLRLQYVLETHAHADHVTGAWMLKRQSGCQIAVARSSGAHGADRGLSHGDKIEFGTRHLLVRATPGHTDGCVTYVLDDESMAFTGDCLLIRGSGRTDFQQGDPRRMYRSVHTQIFSLPQACLLYPAHDYRGLTVTSVREERRFNPRLGGEISEEDFVGYMKNLALPHPRQIDVAVPANLVCGRPDDENLDLAAPDWAPLVYTFAGIWEIQPQSLEEVADTVQIIDVREPAEFDGPLGRIDAARPIPLGELARRAEEIDRSRPVVTVCRAGGRSAQAVAILQKAGFADIANLAGGMLRWRADGHPVIGGGD
;
A
#
# COMPACT_ATOMS: atom_id res chain seq x y z
N MET A 1 -18.49 12.15 1.38
CA MET A 1 -17.92 11.82 0.05
C MET A 1 -16.95 10.67 0.19
N LEU A 2 -16.62 9.97 -0.89
CA LEU A 2 -15.61 8.90 -0.88
C LEU A 2 -14.22 9.49 -1.14
N ILE A 3 -13.26 9.17 -0.27
CA ILE A 3 -11.83 9.24 -0.63
C ILE A 3 -11.49 7.87 -1.24
N PHE A 4 -10.89 7.88 -2.42
CA PHE A 4 -10.52 6.68 -3.15
C PHE A 4 -9.07 6.80 -3.67
N ARG A 5 -8.29 5.75 -3.48
CA ARG A 5 -6.94 5.58 -4.07
C ARG A 5 -6.79 4.15 -4.57
N GLN A 6 -6.27 4.02 -5.78
CA GLN A 6 -5.77 2.77 -6.33
C GLN A 6 -4.25 2.84 -6.29
N LEU A 7 -3.64 1.85 -5.64
CA LEU A 7 -2.19 1.69 -5.51
C LEU A 7 -1.78 0.44 -6.28
N VAL A 8 -0.53 0.41 -6.72
CA VAL A 8 -0.02 -0.68 -7.57
C VAL A 8 1.22 -1.27 -6.91
N ASP A 9 1.29 -2.59 -6.81
CA ASP A 9 2.53 -3.31 -6.56
C ASP A 9 3.10 -3.83 -7.89
N PRO A 10 4.19 -3.24 -8.43
CA PRO A 10 4.73 -3.67 -9.72
C PRO A 10 5.19 -5.14 -9.78
N PRO A 11 5.88 -5.71 -8.77
CA PRO A 11 6.32 -7.11 -8.78
C PRO A 11 5.21 -8.14 -8.99
N SER A 12 4.08 -7.99 -8.29
CA SER A 12 2.93 -8.89 -8.40
C SER A 12 1.88 -8.42 -9.41
N SER A 13 1.95 -7.14 -9.81
CA SER A 13 0.91 -6.45 -10.60
C SER A 13 -0.43 -6.36 -9.87
N THR A 14 -0.39 -6.37 -8.53
CA THR A 14 -1.56 -6.24 -7.65
C THR A 14 -2.02 -4.79 -7.57
N TYR A 15 -3.33 -4.60 -7.58
CA TYR A 15 -4.00 -3.38 -7.17
C TYR A 15 -4.48 -3.48 -5.73
N THR A 16 -4.05 -2.51 -4.92
CA THR A 16 -4.55 -2.29 -3.55
C THR A 16 -5.46 -1.07 -3.57
N TYR A 17 -6.61 -1.13 -2.87
CA TYR A 17 -7.58 -0.04 -2.87
C TYR A 17 -7.80 0.53 -1.47
N LEU A 18 -7.52 1.82 -1.28
CA LEU A 18 -7.83 2.56 -0.06
C LEU A 18 -9.13 3.36 -0.25
N LEU A 19 -10.12 3.07 0.58
CA LEU A 19 -11.41 3.74 0.61
C LEU A 19 -11.60 4.40 1.98
N ALA A 20 -12.09 5.63 2.01
CA ALA A 20 -12.45 6.27 3.27
C ALA A 20 -13.65 7.20 3.15
N ASP A 21 -14.37 7.34 4.25
CA ASP A 21 -15.37 8.38 4.40
C ASP A 21 -14.68 9.72 4.73
N SER A 22 -14.72 10.65 3.78
CA SER A 22 -14.17 12.00 3.90
C SER A 22 -14.63 12.79 5.15
N ARG A 23 -15.80 12.43 5.73
CA ARG A 23 -16.35 13.15 6.89
C ARG A 23 -15.78 12.66 8.20
N THR A 24 -15.57 11.36 8.32
CA THR A 24 -15.21 10.70 9.60
C THR A 24 -13.76 10.24 9.62
N GLY A 25 -13.09 10.19 8.46
CA GLY A 25 -11.75 9.64 8.30
C GLY A 25 -11.69 8.11 8.41
N ALA A 26 -12.82 7.44 8.66
CA ALA A 26 -12.87 5.99 8.76
C ALA A 26 -12.59 5.34 7.40
N ALA A 27 -11.67 4.38 7.38
CA ALA A 27 -11.13 3.81 6.15
C ALA A 27 -11.10 2.29 6.16
N VAL A 28 -11.09 1.71 4.96
CA VAL A 28 -10.79 0.31 4.69
C VAL A 28 -9.75 0.22 3.57
N ILE A 29 -8.94 -0.83 3.60
CA ILE A 29 -7.99 -1.14 2.53
C ILE A 29 -8.26 -2.55 2.01
N ILE A 30 -8.29 -2.71 0.68
CA ILE A 30 -8.59 -3.97 0.00
C ILE A 30 -7.31 -4.50 -0.66
N ASP A 31 -7.01 -5.78 -0.43
CA ASP A 31 -5.86 -6.51 -0.99
C ASP A 31 -4.50 -5.79 -0.81
N PRO A 32 -4.09 -5.44 0.42
CA PRO A 32 -2.78 -4.84 0.67
C PRO A 32 -1.65 -5.86 0.49
N VAL A 33 -0.53 -5.41 -0.08
CA VAL A 33 0.66 -6.24 -0.30
C VAL A 33 1.68 -6.05 0.83
N PHE A 34 2.27 -7.15 1.32
CA PHE A 34 3.19 -7.15 2.47
C PHE A 34 4.35 -6.16 2.31
N GLU A 35 5.03 -6.18 1.17
CA GLU A 35 6.16 -5.30 0.85
C GLU A 35 5.75 -3.82 0.77
N GLN A 36 4.47 -3.54 0.56
CA GLN A 36 3.93 -2.18 0.42
C GLN A 36 3.37 -1.61 1.72
N MET A 37 3.37 -2.36 2.82
CA MET A 37 2.69 -1.94 4.06
C MET A 37 3.19 -0.58 4.60
N ARG A 38 4.49 -0.27 4.46
CA ARG A 38 5.05 1.04 4.87
C ARG A 38 4.47 2.18 4.02
N ARG A 39 4.37 1.97 2.70
CA ARG A 39 3.75 2.93 1.77
C ARG A 39 2.28 3.14 2.14
N ASP A 40 1.56 2.06 2.38
CA ASP A 40 0.12 2.11 2.65
C ASP A 40 -0.17 2.82 3.98
N MET A 41 0.58 2.52 5.05
CA MET A 41 0.47 3.24 6.33
C MET A 41 0.85 4.70 6.24
N ALA A 42 1.90 5.03 5.46
CA ALA A 42 2.28 6.43 5.24
C ALA A 42 1.15 7.21 4.57
N LEU A 43 0.52 6.64 3.53
CA LEU A 43 -0.63 7.28 2.86
C LEU A 43 -1.83 7.45 3.80
N ILE A 44 -2.15 6.43 4.60
CA ILE A 44 -3.23 6.50 5.59
C ILE A 44 -2.97 7.63 6.59
N SER A 45 -1.75 7.74 7.09
CA SER A 45 -1.33 8.78 8.03
C SER A 45 -1.39 10.18 7.42
N GLU A 46 -0.80 10.38 6.23
CA GLU A 46 -0.78 11.67 5.54
C GLU A 46 -2.19 12.18 5.18
N LEU A 47 -3.12 11.27 4.89
CA LEU A 47 -4.52 11.62 4.63
C LEU A 47 -5.36 11.79 5.91
N GLY A 48 -4.77 11.59 7.10
CA GLY A 48 -5.47 11.72 8.39
C GLY A 48 -6.57 10.67 8.59
N LEU A 49 -6.37 9.47 8.05
CA LEU A 49 -7.37 8.40 8.04
C LEU A 49 -7.18 7.43 9.20
N ARG A 50 -8.28 6.81 9.64
CA ARG A 50 -8.29 5.74 10.64
C ARG A 50 -8.72 4.43 9.98
N LEU A 51 -7.75 3.53 9.78
CA LEU A 51 -7.99 2.23 9.19
C LEU A 51 -8.81 1.35 10.14
N GLN A 52 -9.98 0.90 9.70
CA GLN A 52 -10.86 0.01 10.46
C GLN A 52 -10.73 -1.43 10.02
N TYR A 53 -10.62 -1.66 8.71
CA TYR A 53 -10.52 -3.00 8.15
C TYR A 53 -9.44 -3.11 7.08
N VAL A 54 -8.72 -4.22 7.11
CA VAL A 54 -8.11 -4.82 5.93
C VAL A 54 -9.08 -5.86 5.39
N LEU A 55 -9.36 -5.80 4.09
CA LEU A 55 -10.30 -6.67 3.40
C LEU A 55 -9.56 -7.48 2.34
N GLU A 56 -9.68 -8.79 2.41
CA GLU A 56 -9.15 -9.69 1.39
C GLU A 56 -10.28 -10.12 0.45
N THR A 57 -10.08 -9.97 -0.85
CA THR A 57 -11.01 -10.53 -1.85
C THR A 57 -10.87 -12.05 -1.91
N HIS A 58 -9.68 -12.60 -1.66
CA HIS A 58 -9.39 -14.03 -1.61
C HIS A 58 -8.00 -14.28 -0.99
N ALA A 59 -7.61 -15.55 -0.82
CA ALA A 59 -6.23 -15.88 -0.48
C ALA A 59 -5.36 -15.79 -1.75
N HIS A 60 -4.49 -14.79 -1.84
CA HIS A 60 -3.65 -14.55 -3.03
C HIS A 60 -2.56 -15.62 -3.19
N ALA A 61 -2.13 -15.86 -4.42
CA ALA A 61 -1.11 -16.88 -4.76
C ALA A 61 0.18 -16.28 -5.36
N ASP A 62 0.20 -14.97 -5.56
CA ASP A 62 1.25 -14.22 -6.25
C ASP A 62 1.99 -13.27 -5.29
N HIS A 63 1.38 -12.90 -4.16
CA HIS A 63 1.98 -12.07 -3.11
C HIS A 63 1.50 -12.49 -1.70
N VAL A 64 2.25 -12.10 -0.68
CA VAL A 64 1.82 -12.22 0.73
C VAL A 64 1.01 -10.97 1.10
N THR A 65 -0.13 -11.15 1.76
CA THR A 65 -0.95 -10.03 2.24
C THR A 65 -0.22 -9.20 3.31
N GLY A 66 -0.40 -7.88 3.27
CA GLY A 66 0.01 -6.96 4.33
C GLY A 66 -0.92 -6.94 5.54
N ALA A 67 -2.00 -7.73 5.56
CA ALA A 67 -3.06 -7.67 6.55
C ALA A 67 -2.56 -7.76 8.00
N TRP A 68 -1.72 -8.74 8.33
CA TRP A 68 -1.20 -8.90 9.69
C TRP A 68 -0.35 -7.70 10.15
N MET A 69 0.52 -7.19 9.27
CA MET A 69 1.39 -6.05 9.58
C MET A 69 0.58 -4.77 9.77
N LEU A 70 -0.39 -4.49 8.89
CA LEU A 70 -1.29 -3.33 9.01
C LEU A 70 -2.12 -3.39 10.29
N LYS A 71 -2.62 -4.57 10.66
CA LYS A 71 -3.29 -4.79 11.95
C LYS A 71 -2.36 -4.49 13.12
N ARG A 72 -1.13 -4.99 13.12
CA ARG A 72 -0.15 -4.74 14.19
C ARG A 72 0.16 -3.26 14.34
N GLN A 73 0.24 -2.50 13.24
CA GLN A 73 0.61 -1.08 13.27
C GLN A 73 -0.57 -0.14 13.55
N SER A 74 -1.77 -0.46 13.07
CA SER A 74 -2.94 0.44 13.16
C SER A 74 -4.02 0.00 14.15
N GLY A 75 -4.01 -1.26 14.58
CA GLY A 75 -5.09 -1.86 15.37
C GLY A 75 -6.35 -2.18 14.56
N CYS A 76 -6.31 -2.11 13.22
CA CYS A 76 -7.44 -2.48 12.37
C CYS A 76 -7.82 -3.96 12.48
N GLN A 77 -9.00 -4.33 12.00
CA GLN A 77 -9.46 -5.72 11.93
C GLN A 77 -9.16 -6.35 10.56
N ILE A 78 -8.78 -7.62 10.54
CA ILE A 78 -8.63 -8.38 9.30
C ILE A 78 -9.96 -9.07 8.99
N ALA A 79 -10.51 -8.84 7.80
CA ALA A 79 -11.72 -9.50 7.34
C ALA A 79 -11.50 -10.25 6.03
N VAL A 80 -11.92 -11.51 6.01
CA VAL A 80 -11.79 -12.43 4.88
C VAL A 80 -13.02 -13.34 4.82
N ALA A 81 -13.35 -13.84 3.63
CA ALA A 81 -14.44 -14.79 3.46
C ALA A 81 -14.25 -16.04 4.34
N ARG A 82 -15.32 -16.53 4.99
CA ARG A 82 -15.27 -17.79 5.75
C ARG A 82 -14.90 -19.00 4.89
N SER A 83 -15.22 -18.95 3.60
CA SER A 83 -14.91 -20.00 2.64
C SER A 83 -13.47 -19.99 2.13
N SER A 84 -12.63 -19.01 2.52
CA SER A 84 -11.22 -18.97 2.10
C SER A 84 -10.36 -20.04 2.77
N GLY A 85 -10.83 -20.60 3.90
CA GLY A 85 -10.02 -21.49 4.73
C GLY A 85 -8.94 -20.78 5.54
N ALA A 86 -8.84 -19.45 5.48
CA ALA A 86 -7.86 -18.70 6.25
C ALA A 86 -8.21 -18.70 7.74
N HIS A 87 -7.16 -18.75 8.57
CA HIS A 87 -7.20 -18.70 10.02
C HIS A 87 -6.55 -17.40 10.50
N GLY A 88 -6.98 -16.91 11.68
CA GLY A 88 -6.41 -15.70 12.30
C GLY A 88 -7.08 -14.37 11.92
N ALA A 89 -8.06 -14.38 11.01
CA ALA A 89 -8.87 -13.21 10.71
C ALA A 89 -9.79 -12.85 11.89
N ASP A 90 -10.00 -11.54 12.10
CA ASP A 90 -10.89 -11.02 13.16
C ASP A 90 -12.37 -11.16 12.79
N ARG A 91 -12.67 -11.10 11.48
CA ARG A 91 -14.03 -11.16 10.97
C ARG A 91 -14.14 -12.09 9.76
N GLY A 92 -14.84 -13.20 9.95
CA GLY A 92 -15.24 -14.09 8.85
C GLY A 92 -16.46 -13.54 8.11
N LEU A 93 -16.30 -13.24 6.82
CA LEU A 93 -17.31 -12.65 5.95
C LEU A 93 -18.15 -13.70 5.23
N SER A 94 -19.41 -13.37 4.95
CA SER A 94 -20.37 -14.15 4.17
C SER A 94 -21.13 -13.28 3.18
N HIS A 95 -21.77 -13.92 2.20
CA HIS A 95 -22.62 -13.22 1.24
C HIS A 95 -23.70 -12.39 1.94
N GLY A 96 -23.85 -11.13 1.55
CA GLY A 96 -24.83 -10.20 2.13
C GLY A 96 -24.32 -9.40 3.32
N ASP A 97 -23.15 -9.73 3.87
CA ASP A 97 -22.56 -8.94 4.95
C ASP A 97 -22.25 -7.51 4.50
N LYS A 98 -22.39 -6.57 5.42
CA LYS A 98 -21.98 -5.17 5.23
C LYS A 98 -20.78 -4.82 6.08
N ILE A 99 -19.79 -4.17 5.47
CA ILE A 99 -18.59 -3.67 6.13
C ILE A 99 -18.69 -2.15 6.13
N GLU A 100 -19.01 -1.59 7.29
CA GLU A 100 -19.20 -0.16 7.46
C GLU A 100 -17.87 0.55 7.72
N PHE A 101 -17.71 1.74 7.16
CA PHE A 101 -16.64 2.68 7.44
C PHE A 101 -17.16 4.11 7.39
N GLY A 102 -17.35 4.71 8.57
CA GLY A 102 -18.04 5.99 8.69
C GLY A 102 -19.51 5.86 8.29
N THR A 103 -19.98 6.73 7.40
CA THR A 103 -21.34 6.63 6.83
C THR A 103 -21.42 5.82 5.54
N ARG A 104 -20.33 5.15 5.15
CA ARG A 104 -20.23 4.35 3.92
C ARG A 104 -20.15 2.86 4.24
N HIS A 105 -20.46 2.00 3.29
CA HIS A 105 -20.25 0.56 3.44
C HIS A 105 -19.92 -0.16 2.14
N LEU A 106 -19.29 -1.33 2.28
CA LEU A 106 -19.15 -2.34 1.22
C LEU A 106 -20.07 -3.52 1.52
N LEU A 107 -20.85 -3.94 0.53
CA LEU A 107 -21.63 -5.18 0.54
C LEU A 107 -20.77 -6.33 0.01
N VAL A 108 -20.75 -7.45 0.72
CA VAL A 108 -20.04 -8.65 0.30
C VAL A 108 -20.91 -9.49 -0.65
N ARG A 109 -20.46 -9.67 -1.89
CA ARG A 109 -21.02 -10.67 -2.82
C ARG A 109 -20.07 -11.87 -2.91
N ALA A 110 -20.57 -13.08 -2.66
CA ALA A 110 -19.74 -14.27 -2.80
C ALA A 110 -19.56 -14.57 -4.28
N THR A 111 -18.32 -14.63 -4.74
CA THR A 111 -17.99 -14.82 -6.16
C THR A 111 -16.95 -15.92 -6.34
N PRO A 112 -17.21 -17.15 -5.84
CA PRO A 112 -16.28 -18.26 -5.96
C PRO A 112 -16.02 -18.61 -7.42
N GLY A 113 -14.84 -19.16 -7.68
CA GLY A 113 -14.48 -19.66 -9.00
C GLY A 113 -12.99 -19.55 -9.28
N HIS A 114 -12.36 -18.42 -8.93
CA HIS A 114 -10.89 -18.34 -8.92
C HIS A 114 -10.36 -19.14 -7.73
N THR A 115 -10.94 -18.91 -6.55
CA THR A 115 -10.87 -19.77 -5.37
C THR A 115 -12.27 -19.97 -4.80
N ASP A 116 -12.44 -20.90 -3.85
CA ASP A 116 -13.70 -21.03 -3.09
C ASP A 116 -13.95 -19.86 -2.11
N GLY A 117 -12.89 -19.12 -1.79
CA GLY A 117 -12.91 -17.96 -0.89
C GLY A 117 -13.19 -16.63 -1.56
N CYS A 118 -13.31 -16.56 -2.89
CA CYS A 118 -13.44 -15.30 -3.59
C CYS A 118 -14.72 -14.55 -3.26
N VAL A 119 -14.58 -13.26 -2.93
CA VAL A 119 -15.68 -12.31 -2.77
C VAL A 119 -15.43 -11.06 -3.62
N THR A 120 -16.53 -10.42 -3.99
CA THR A 120 -16.56 -9.09 -4.60
C THR A 120 -17.13 -8.11 -3.58
N TYR A 121 -16.44 -6.99 -3.37
CA TYR A 121 -16.93 -5.92 -2.50
C TYR A 121 -17.65 -4.87 -3.34
N VAL A 122 -18.92 -4.57 -3.04
CA VAL A 122 -19.73 -3.61 -3.79
C VAL A 122 -19.98 -2.37 -2.93
N LEU A 123 -19.65 -1.18 -3.43
CA LEU A 123 -19.89 0.08 -2.72
C LEU A 123 -21.40 0.32 -2.54
N ASP A 124 -21.78 0.94 -1.43
CA ASP A 124 -23.17 1.18 -1.02
C ASP A 124 -24.10 1.82 -2.07
N ASP A 125 -23.57 2.66 -2.95
CA ASP A 125 -24.29 3.31 -4.05
C ASP A 125 -24.20 2.54 -5.39
N GLU A 126 -23.61 1.34 -5.36
CA GLU A 126 -23.32 0.47 -6.50
C GLU A 126 -22.54 1.14 -7.64
N SER A 127 -21.87 2.27 -7.37
CA SER A 127 -21.07 2.98 -8.38
C SER A 127 -19.74 2.28 -8.68
N MET A 128 -19.25 1.45 -7.73
CA MET A 128 -17.97 0.74 -7.82
C MET A 128 -18.10 -0.66 -7.20
N ALA A 129 -17.39 -1.64 -7.78
CA ALA A 129 -17.18 -2.95 -7.19
C ALA A 129 -15.73 -3.41 -7.36
N PHE A 130 -15.22 -4.08 -6.34
CA PHE A 130 -13.86 -4.63 -6.27
C PHE A 130 -13.93 -6.13 -6.48
N THR A 131 -13.55 -6.59 -7.67
CA THR A 131 -13.90 -7.92 -8.18
C THR A 131 -12.89 -9.01 -7.85
N GLY A 132 -11.82 -8.65 -7.13
CA GLY A 132 -10.68 -9.54 -6.89
C GLY A 132 -10.20 -10.13 -8.22
N ASP A 133 -9.90 -11.42 -8.19
CA ASP A 133 -9.55 -12.20 -9.38
C ASP A 133 -10.73 -12.99 -9.97
N CYS A 134 -11.97 -12.71 -9.54
CA CYS A 134 -13.14 -13.31 -10.20
C CYS A 134 -13.31 -12.77 -11.62
N LEU A 135 -13.23 -11.44 -11.78
CA LEU A 135 -13.34 -10.75 -13.07
C LEU A 135 -12.19 -9.74 -13.19
N LEU A 136 -11.49 -9.80 -14.33
CA LEU A 136 -10.40 -8.88 -14.69
C LEU A 136 -10.81 -8.04 -15.91
N ILE A 137 -10.02 -7.01 -16.23
CA ILE A 137 -10.27 -6.16 -17.40
C ILE A 137 -10.07 -6.97 -18.69
N ARG A 138 -11.17 -7.25 -19.40
CA ARG A 138 -11.25 -8.13 -20.57
C ARG A 138 -10.71 -9.53 -20.31
N GLY A 139 -10.90 -10.04 -19.09
CA GLY A 139 -10.43 -11.35 -18.70
C GLY A 139 -11.10 -11.86 -17.43
N SER A 140 -10.48 -12.84 -16.82
CA SER A 140 -10.86 -13.43 -15.53
C SER A 140 -9.61 -14.00 -14.87
N GLY A 141 -9.64 -14.24 -13.56
CA GLY A 141 -8.61 -15.05 -12.91
C GLY A 141 -8.59 -16.47 -13.47
N ARG A 142 -7.51 -17.19 -13.15
CA ARG A 142 -7.37 -18.62 -13.47
C ARG A 142 -8.29 -19.48 -12.57
N THR A 143 -8.56 -20.72 -12.94
CA THR A 143 -9.53 -21.59 -12.24
C THR A 143 -9.00 -23.00 -12.00
N ASP A 144 -7.68 -23.20 -12.05
CA ASP A 144 -7.00 -24.50 -12.06
C ASP A 144 -6.18 -24.77 -10.78
N PHE A 145 -6.15 -23.82 -9.85
CA PHE A 145 -5.54 -23.92 -8.52
C PHE A 145 -6.55 -23.51 -7.43
N GLN A 146 -6.21 -23.70 -6.15
CA GLN A 146 -6.98 -23.18 -5.00
C GLN A 146 -8.49 -23.47 -5.06
N GLN A 147 -8.84 -24.72 -5.40
CA GLN A 147 -10.23 -25.19 -5.54
C GLN A 147 -11.03 -24.45 -6.62
N GLY A 148 -10.35 -23.76 -7.55
CA GLY A 148 -10.94 -23.04 -8.66
C GLY A 148 -11.84 -23.92 -9.53
N ASP A 149 -12.90 -23.31 -10.05
CA ASP A 149 -13.93 -23.97 -10.84
C ASP A 149 -14.49 -22.97 -11.87
N PRO A 150 -14.25 -23.20 -13.18
CA PRO A 150 -14.70 -22.28 -14.23
C PRO A 150 -16.24 -22.21 -14.33
N ARG A 151 -16.99 -23.26 -13.96
CA ARG A 151 -18.46 -23.20 -13.95
C ARG A 151 -18.95 -22.30 -12.83
N ARG A 152 -18.35 -22.42 -11.64
CA ARG A 152 -18.66 -21.52 -10.52
C ARG A 152 -18.29 -20.08 -10.87
N MET A 153 -17.10 -19.86 -11.45
CA MET A 153 -16.67 -18.53 -11.87
C MET A 153 -17.66 -17.90 -12.86
N TYR A 154 -18.07 -18.63 -13.91
CA TYR A 154 -19.05 -18.14 -14.87
C TYR A 154 -20.35 -17.71 -14.19
N ARG A 155 -20.91 -18.55 -13.32
CA ARG A 155 -22.14 -18.25 -12.57
C ARG A 155 -21.96 -17.07 -11.62
N SER A 156 -20.84 -16.99 -10.92
CA SER A 156 -20.50 -15.89 -10.03
C SER A 156 -20.48 -14.56 -10.79
N VAL A 157 -19.75 -14.49 -11.91
CA VAL A 157 -19.69 -13.27 -12.72
C VAL A 157 -21.08 -12.89 -13.23
N HIS A 158 -21.84 -13.81 -13.81
CA HIS A 158 -23.15 -13.51 -14.39
C HIS A 158 -24.20 -13.10 -13.35
N THR A 159 -24.22 -13.76 -12.19
CA THR A 159 -25.28 -13.53 -11.18
C THR A 159 -24.93 -12.43 -10.18
N GLN A 160 -23.65 -12.21 -9.88
CA GLN A 160 -23.21 -11.29 -8.83
C GLN A 160 -22.55 -10.01 -9.36
N ILE A 161 -21.88 -10.06 -10.52
CA ILE A 161 -21.16 -8.90 -11.07
C ILE A 161 -21.96 -8.28 -12.22
N PHE A 162 -22.41 -9.07 -13.20
CA PHE A 162 -23.20 -8.55 -14.34
C PHE A 162 -24.63 -8.15 -13.99
N SER A 163 -25.10 -8.49 -12.79
CA SER A 163 -26.37 -8.02 -12.24
C SER A 163 -26.29 -6.61 -11.64
N LEU A 164 -25.09 -6.05 -11.46
CA LEU A 164 -24.89 -4.67 -11.02
C LEU A 164 -25.32 -3.65 -12.10
N PRO A 165 -25.52 -2.38 -11.75
CA PRO A 165 -25.80 -1.33 -12.71
C PRO A 165 -24.75 -1.29 -13.83
N GLN A 166 -25.18 -1.04 -15.07
CA GLN A 166 -24.29 -1.01 -16.23
C GLN A 166 -23.11 -0.02 -16.10
N ALA A 167 -23.33 1.09 -15.38
CA ALA A 167 -22.32 2.12 -15.14
C ALA A 167 -21.39 1.81 -13.96
N CYS A 168 -21.63 0.73 -13.20
CA CYS A 168 -20.79 0.33 -12.08
C CYS A 168 -19.37 0.06 -12.58
N LEU A 169 -18.40 0.76 -11.98
CA LEU A 169 -16.98 0.58 -12.24
C LEU A 169 -16.48 -0.71 -11.58
N LEU A 170 -15.65 -1.45 -12.28
CA LEU A 170 -15.11 -2.73 -11.85
C LEU A 170 -13.59 -2.61 -11.69
N TYR A 171 -13.14 -2.83 -10.46
CA TYR A 171 -11.77 -2.69 -10.02
C TYR A 171 -11.21 -4.09 -9.65
N PRO A 172 -10.37 -4.70 -10.50
CA PRO A 172 -9.84 -6.04 -10.25
C PRO A 172 -8.68 -6.04 -9.24
N ALA A 173 -8.30 -7.19 -8.71
CA ALA A 173 -7.07 -7.29 -7.91
C ALA A 173 -5.81 -7.21 -8.78
N HIS A 174 -5.88 -7.50 -10.09
CA HIS A 174 -4.70 -7.48 -10.97
C HIS A 174 -4.98 -6.90 -12.36
N ASP A 175 -3.96 -6.29 -12.95
CA ASP A 175 -3.86 -6.08 -14.40
C ASP A 175 -2.39 -6.11 -14.86
N TYR A 176 -2.15 -6.74 -16.00
CA TYR A 176 -0.79 -6.96 -16.54
C TYR A 176 -0.48 -6.08 -17.77
N ARG A 177 -1.31 -5.06 -18.05
CA ARG A 177 -1.25 -4.21 -19.25
C ARG A 177 -1.29 -2.71 -18.93
N GLY A 178 -1.37 -2.34 -17.66
CA GLY A 178 -1.50 -0.95 -17.20
C GLY A 178 -2.92 -0.39 -17.30
N LEU A 179 -3.94 -1.25 -17.43
CA LEU A 179 -5.35 -0.86 -17.41
C LEU A 179 -5.85 -0.84 -15.97
N THR A 180 -6.50 0.24 -15.56
CA THR A 180 -6.80 0.46 -14.14
C THR A 180 -8.24 0.12 -13.73
N VAL A 181 -9.19 0.22 -14.65
CA VAL A 181 -10.62 0.06 -14.37
C VAL A 181 -11.39 -0.35 -15.64
N THR A 182 -12.51 -1.04 -15.46
CA THR A 182 -13.52 -1.25 -16.51
C THR A 182 -14.93 -1.01 -15.95
N SER A 183 -15.98 -1.39 -16.66
CA SER A 183 -17.37 -1.27 -16.21
C SER A 183 -18.18 -2.52 -16.51
N VAL A 184 -19.28 -2.70 -15.78
CA VAL A 184 -20.21 -3.82 -16.01
C VAL A 184 -20.68 -3.86 -17.46
N ARG A 185 -21.04 -2.71 -18.04
CA ARG A 185 -21.47 -2.62 -19.45
C ARG A 185 -20.39 -3.12 -20.41
N GLU A 186 -19.15 -2.74 -20.15
CA GLU A 186 -18.03 -3.12 -21.00
C GLU A 186 -17.74 -4.61 -20.92
N GLU A 187 -17.61 -5.17 -19.72
CA GLU A 187 -17.30 -6.59 -19.56
C GLU A 187 -18.46 -7.48 -20.03
N ARG A 188 -19.71 -7.10 -19.73
CA ARG A 188 -20.89 -7.84 -20.20
C ARG A 188 -20.97 -7.90 -21.72
N ARG A 189 -20.48 -6.89 -22.44
CA ARG A 189 -20.53 -6.86 -23.91
C ARG A 189 -19.24 -7.36 -24.59
N PHE A 190 -18.09 -7.11 -23.98
CA PHE A 190 -16.78 -7.20 -24.65
C PHE A 190 -15.77 -8.08 -23.91
N ASN A 191 -16.11 -8.68 -22.76
CA ASN A 191 -15.23 -9.67 -22.17
C ASN A 191 -15.11 -10.86 -23.14
N PRO A 192 -13.90 -11.18 -23.64
CA PRO A 192 -13.72 -12.18 -24.68
C PRO A 192 -13.90 -13.63 -24.19
N ARG A 193 -14.03 -13.83 -22.87
CA ARG A 193 -14.16 -15.17 -22.26
C ARG A 193 -15.58 -15.47 -21.82
N LEU A 194 -16.32 -14.48 -21.32
CA LEU A 194 -17.59 -14.70 -20.63
C LEU A 194 -18.65 -13.60 -20.87
N GLY A 195 -18.36 -12.64 -21.76
CA GLY A 195 -19.29 -11.58 -22.18
C GLY A 195 -20.06 -11.95 -23.45
N GLY A 196 -20.94 -11.06 -23.90
CA GLY A 196 -21.75 -11.27 -25.10
C GLY A 196 -22.71 -12.45 -24.97
N GLU A 197 -22.71 -13.32 -25.97
CA GLU A 197 -23.55 -14.54 -26.02
C GLU A 197 -22.76 -15.81 -25.66
N ILE A 198 -21.54 -15.67 -25.14
CA ILE A 198 -20.69 -16.80 -24.76
C ILE A 198 -21.38 -17.61 -23.64
N SER A 199 -21.50 -18.92 -23.82
CA SER A 199 -22.15 -19.81 -22.85
C SER A 199 -21.20 -20.29 -21.74
N GLU A 200 -21.76 -20.92 -20.69
CA GLU A 200 -20.95 -21.54 -19.61
C GLU A 200 -19.97 -22.58 -20.18
N GLU A 201 -20.38 -23.38 -21.17
CA GLU A 201 -19.51 -24.41 -21.77
C GLU A 201 -18.38 -23.82 -22.61
N ASP A 202 -18.65 -22.73 -23.34
CA ASP A 202 -17.63 -22.02 -24.10
C ASP A 202 -16.55 -21.46 -23.16
N PHE A 203 -16.96 -20.86 -22.04
CA PHE A 203 -16.04 -20.38 -21.01
C PHE A 203 -15.23 -21.51 -20.37
N VAL A 204 -15.88 -22.62 -19.99
CA VAL A 204 -15.18 -23.80 -19.44
C VAL A 204 -14.16 -24.35 -20.44
N GLY A 205 -14.53 -24.44 -21.72
CA GLY A 205 -13.65 -24.83 -22.80
C GLY A 205 -12.45 -23.89 -22.93
N TYR A 206 -12.68 -22.57 -22.89
CA TYR A 206 -11.62 -21.56 -22.90
C TYR A 206 -10.65 -21.76 -21.72
N MET A 207 -11.18 -21.83 -20.49
CA MET A 207 -10.37 -21.89 -19.27
C MET A 207 -9.51 -23.16 -19.18
N LYS A 208 -10.02 -24.30 -19.66
CA LYS A 208 -9.25 -25.56 -19.72
C LYS A 208 -8.08 -25.54 -20.70
N ASN A 209 -8.09 -24.62 -21.67
CA ASN A 209 -7.07 -24.52 -22.73
C ASN A 209 -6.16 -23.30 -22.60
N LEU A 210 -6.22 -22.57 -21.47
CA LEU A 210 -5.38 -21.40 -21.20
C LEU A 210 -3.88 -21.72 -21.11
N ALA A 211 -3.52 -22.96 -20.72
CA ALA A 211 -2.14 -23.47 -20.63
C ALA A 211 -1.16 -22.50 -19.93
N LEU A 212 -1.58 -21.90 -18.81
CA LEU A 212 -0.77 -20.95 -18.06
C LEU A 212 0.37 -21.65 -17.30
N PRO A 213 1.52 -20.98 -17.12
CA PRO A 213 2.58 -21.50 -16.27
C PRO A 213 2.10 -21.68 -14.82
N HIS A 214 2.80 -22.53 -14.09
CA HIS A 214 2.63 -22.65 -12.64
C HIS A 214 2.83 -21.26 -11.98
N PRO A 215 1.95 -20.82 -11.06
CA PRO A 215 2.15 -19.54 -10.40
C PRO A 215 3.46 -19.54 -9.62
N ARG A 216 4.22 -18.44 -9.71
CA ARG A 216 5.60 -18.37 -9.23
C ARG A 216 5.73 -18.40 -7.70
N GLN A 217 4.76 -17.84 -7.00
CA GLN A 217 4.81 -17.63 -5.54
C GLN A 217 3.82 -18.50 -4.77
N ILE A 218 3.04 -19.38 -5.43
CA ILE A 218 1.91 -20.06 -4.79
C ILE A 218 2.32 -20.88 -3.57
N ASP A 219 3.49 -21.53 -3.63
CA ASP A 219 4.01 -22.39 -2.55
C ASP A 219 4.48 -21.59 -1.32
N VAL A 220 4.62 -20.26 -1.45
CA VAL A 220 5.01 -19.34 -0.37
C VAL A 220 3.82 -18.48 0.06
N ALA A 221 3.16 -17.85 -0.90
CA ALA A 221 2.07 -16.91 -0.70
C ALA A 221 0.84 -17.59 -0.09
N VAL A 222 0.39 -18.73 -0.61
CA VAL A 222 -0.84 -19.37 -0.12
C VAL A 222 -0.72 -19.80 1.34
N PRO A 223 0.34 -20.53 1.77
CA PRO A 223 0.51 -20.85 3.19
C PRO A 223 0.54 -19.62 4.09
N ALA A 224 1.25 -18.57 3.70
CA ALA A 224 1.31 -17.32 4.47
C ALA A 224 -0.06 -16.63 4.54
N ASN A 225 -0.81 -16.60 3.44
CA ASN A 225 -2.11 -15.94 3.35
C ASN A 225 -3.21 -16.73 4.08
N LEU A 226 -3.08 -18.05 4.21
CA LEU A 226 -3.96 -18.87 5.05
C LEU A 226 -3.81 -18.58 6.56
N VAL A 227 -2.73 -17.90 6.97
CA VAL A 227 -2.58 -17.34 8.33
C VAL A 227 -2.61 -15.80 8.32
N CYS A 228 -3.30 -15.22 7.34
CA CYS A 228 -3.51 -13.78 7.16
C CYS A 228 -2.21 -12.95 7.02
N GLY A 229 -1.15 -13.55 6.47
CA GLY A 229 0.15 -12.90 6.28
C GLY A 229 0.97 -12.78 7.56
N ARG A 230 0.65 -13.56 8.62
CA ARG A 230 1.49 -13.63 9.82
C ARG A 230 2.85 -14.24 9.44
N PRO A 231 3.97 -13.54 9.64
CA PRO A 231 5.29 -14.10 9.38
C PRO A 231 5.64 -15.20 10.39
N ASP A 232 6.45 -16.17 9.98
CA ASP A 232 6.95 -17.24 10.86
C ASP A 232 7.86 -16.69 11.97
N ASP A 233 8.66 -15.67 11.64
CA ASP A 233 9.43 -14.89 12.60
C ASP A 233 8.68 -13.59 12.93
N GLU A 234 8.15 -13.45 14.14
CA GLU A 234 7.46 -12.22 14.58
C GLU A 234 8.43 -11.03 14.74
N ASN A 235 9.73 -11.30 14.76
CA ASN A 235 10.79 -10.29 14.73
C ASN A 235 11.24 -9.93 13.32
N LEU A 236 10.53 -10.37 12.26
CA LEU A 236 10.82 -9.94 10.89
C LEU A 236 10.89 -8.42 10.85
N ASP A 237 12.10 -7.94 10.57
CA ASP A 237 12.54 -6.58 10.83
C ASP A 237 12.03 -5.63 9.74
N LEU A 238 10.72 -5.46 9.74
CA LEU A 238 10.00 -4.45 9.00
C LEU A 238 9.78 -3.18 9.83
N ALA A 239 10.38 -3.14 11.03
CA ALA A 239 10.36 -1.99 11.91
C ALA A 239 11.00 -0.77 11.21
N ALA A 240 10.68 0.42 11.72
CA ALA A 240 11.47 1.59 11.39
C ALA A 240 12.92 1.35 11.84
N PRO A 241 13.92 1.97 11.20
CA PRO A 241 15.29 1.95 11.70
C PRO A 241 15.31 2.29 13.20
N ASP A 242 16.08 1.54 13.98
CA ASP A 242 16.08 1.59 15.44
C ASP A 242 16.97 2.71 16.02
N TRP A 243 17.79 3.33 15.18
CA TRP A 243 18.71 4.40 15.58
C TRP A 243 18.02 5.72 15.95
N ALA A 244 16.75 5.93 15.54
CA ALA A 244 15.95 7.09 15.96
C ALA A 244 14.44 6.85 15.80
N PRO A 245 13.59 7.64 16.47
CA PRO A 245 12.16 7.70 16.16
C PRO A 245 11.93 8.31 14.76
N LEU A 246 11.71 7.45 13.77
CA LEU A 246 11.52 7.87 12.37
C LEU A 246 10.09 7.63 11.87
N VAL A 247 9.66 8.49 10.95
CA VAL A 247 8.39 8.39 10.23
C VAL A 247 8.69 8.16 8.75
N TYR A 248 8.08 7.14 8.16
CA TYR A 248 8.17 6.94 6.71
C TYR A 248 7.07 7.74 6.00
N THR A 249 7.46 8.52 4.99
CA THR A 249 6.53 9.30 4.17
C THR A 249 6.07 8.50 2.94
N PHE A 250 4.93 8.87 2.36
CA PHE A 250 4.42 8.24 1.14
C PHE A 250 5.34 8.48 -0.06
N ALA A 251 6.16 9.55 -0.01
CA ALA A 251 7.21 9.83 -0.98
C ALA A 251 8.42 8.88 -0.89
N GLY A 252 8.43 7.96 0.08
CA GLY A 252 9.47 6.94 0.23
C GLY A 252 10.68 7.40 1.03
N ILE A 253 10.52 8.43 1.87
CA ILE A 253 11.60 9.08 2.60
C ILE A 253 11.38 8.88 4.11
N TRP A 254 12.42 8.44 4.81
CA TRP A 254 12.45 8.47 6.27
C TRP A 254 12.65 9.90 6.76
N GLU A 255 11.78 10.33 7.66
CA GLU A 255 11.84 11.63 8.30
C GLU A 255 12.03 11.51 9.80
N ILE A 256 12.88 12.39 10.35
CA ILE A 256 13.01 12.59 11.79
C ILE A 256 12.32 13.91 12.16
N GLN A 257 11.60 13.92 13.28
CA GLN A 257 10.98 15.13 13.81
C GLN A 257 12.04 15.98 14.55
N PRO A 258 11.90 17.32 14.60
CA PRO A 258 12.84 18.20 15.29
C PRO A 258 13.19 17.77 16.72
N GLN A 259 12.18 17.49 17.55
CA GLN A 259 12.37 16.99 18.92
C GLN A 259 13.21 15.71 18.96
N SER A 260 12.91 14.73 18.10
CA SER A 260 13.64 13.46 18.07
C SER A 260 15.09 13.64 17.59
N LEU A 261 15.34 14.58 16.67
CA LEU A 261 16.70 14.91 16.25
C LEU A 261 17.49 15.57 17.38
N GLU A 262 16.88 16.48 18.15
CA GLU A 262 17.55 17.10 19.30
C GLU A 262 18.01 16.04 20.33
N GLU A 263 17.18 15.03 20.60
CA GLU A 263 17.49 13.95 21.55
C GLU A 263 18.63 13.03 21.09
N VAL A 264 18.80 12.84 19.78
CA VAL A 264 19.80 11.91 19.21
C VAL A 264 20.97 12.63 18.54
N ALA A 265 21.06 13.96 18.63
CA ALA A 265 22.00 14.79 17.88
C ALA A 265 23.47 14.31 18.01
N ASP A 266 23.88 13.88 19.20
CA ASP A 266 25.23 13.40 19.49
C ASP A 266 25.57 12.05 18.82
N THR A 267 24.55 11.26 18.48
CA THR A 267 24.72 9.92 17.88
C THR A 267 24.69 9.94 16.36
N VAL A 268 24.24 11.03 15.74
CA VAL A 268 24.06 11.14 14.29
C VAL A 268 25.04 12.13 13.65
N GLN A 269 25.09 12.14 12.32
CA GLN A 269 25.78 13.17 11.54
C GLN A 269 24.76 14.10 10.92
N ILE A 270 24.78 15.38 11.28
CA ILE A 270 23.88 16.39 10.72
C ILE A 270 24.56 17.04 9.51
N ILE A 271 23.97 16.85 8.32
CA ILE A 271 24.48 17.38 7.05
C ILE A 271 23.54 18.48 6.57
N ASP A 272 24.00 19.72 6.68
CA ASP A 272 23.25 20.88 6.20
C ASP A 272 23.56 21.12 4.72
N VAL A 273 22.54 20.97 3.88
CA VAL A 273 22.64 21.07 2.43
C VAL A 273 22.20 22.42 1.87
N ARG A 274 22.04 23.43 2.74
CA ARG A 274 21.77 24.81 2.33
C ARG A 274 23.01 25.44 1.68
N GLU A 275 22.78 26.56 1.01
CA GLU A 275 23.89 27.37 0.48
C GLU A 275 24.66 28.05 1.63
N PRO A 276 25.96 28.37 1.45
CA PRO A 276 26.77 28.98 2.51
C PRO A 276 26.14 30.24 3.14
N ALA A 277 25.50 31.08 2.33
CA ALA A 277 24.83 32.29 2.80
C ALA A 277 23.62 32.02 3.72
N GLU A 278 22.99 30.85 3.62
CA GLU A 278 21.88 30.46 4.48
C GLU A 278 22.38 29.81 5.79
N PHE A 279 23.55 29.17 5.78
CA PHE A 279 24.13 28.44 6.93
C PHE A 279 24.56 29.38 8.07
N ASP A 280 25.08 30.56 7.72
CA ASP A 280 25.36 31.67 8.64
C ASP A 280 24.25 32.74 8.64
N GLY A 281 23.11 32.42 8.01
CA GLY A 281 21.98 33.32 7.84
C GLY A 281 21.10 33.47 9.10
N PRO A 282 19.95 34.17 8.98
CA PRO A 282 19.09 34.51 10.12
C PRO A 282 18.46 33.29 10.80
N LEU A 283 18.32 32.17 10.09
CA LEU A 283 17.81 30.92 10.67
C LEU A 283 18.83 30.22 11.57
N GLY A 284 20.11 30.63 11.54
CA GLY A 284 21.19 29.92 12.21
C GLY A 284 21.36 28.50 11.67
N ARG A 285 21.94 27.63 12.48
CA ARG A 285 22.16 26.21 12.19
C ARG A 285 22.02 25.37 13.45
N ILE A 286 21.76 24.08 13.27
CA ILE A 286 21.83 23.10 14.37
C ILE A 286 23.29 22.95 14.81
N ASP A 287 23.52 22.73 16.10
CA ASP A 287 24.85 22.44 16.61
C ASP A 287 25.46 21.21 15.93
N ALA A 288 26.79 21.20 15.77
CA ALA A 288 27.58 20.19 15.06
C ALA A 288 27.19 19.92 13.59
N ALA A 289 26.27 20.70 13.01
CA ALA A 289 25.90 20.56 11.60
C ALA A 289 27.07 20.85 10.67
N ARG A 290 27.31 19.96 9.70
CA ARG A 290 28.37 20.08 8.69
C ARG A 290 27.79 20.66 7.39
N PRO A 291 28.31 21.78 6.87
CA PRO A 291 27.81 22.37 5.63
C PRO A 291 28.36 21.61 4.41
N ILE A 292 27.47 20.94 3.68
CA ILE A 292 27.76 20.33 2.38
C ILE A 292 26.61 20.69 1.44
N PRO A 293 26.71 21.80 0.68
CA PRO A 293 25.64 22.25 -0.21
C PRO A 293 25.18 21.15 -1.16
N LEU A 294 23.87 21.11 -1.46
CA LEU A 294 23.26 20.02 -2.24
C LEU A 294 23.98 19.77 -3.58
N GLY A 295 24.42 20.83 -4.27
CA GLY A 295 25.12 20.72 -5.54
C GLY A 295 26.51 20.06 -5.47
N GLU A 296 27.11 20.02 -4.28
CA GLU A 296 28.42 19.40 -4.05
C GLU A 296 28.32 18.01 -3.41
N LEU A 297 27.16 17.68 -2.82
CA LEU A 297 26.96 16.52 -1.96
C LEU A 297 27.40 15.20 -2.60
N ALA A 298 27.05 14.97 -3.87
CA ALA A 298 27.41 13.74 -4.56
C ALA A 298 28.93 13.54 -4.70
N ARG A 299 29.68 14.63 -4.91
CA ARG A 299 31.15 14.59 -5.03
C ARG A 299 31.84 14.50 -3.67
N ARG A 300 31.17 14.98 -2.62
CA ARG A 300 31.68 15.08 -1.25
C ARG A 300 31.14 14.01 -0.30
N ALA A 301 30.39 13.03 -0.82
CA ALA A 301 29.77 11.98 -0.01
C ALA A 301 30.79 11.16 0.79
N GLU A 302 32.01 10.99 0.27
CA GLU A 302 33.12 10.31 0.98
C GLU A 302 33.59 11.04 2.25
N GLU A 303 33.23 12.32 2.42
CA GLU A 303 33.52 13.06 3.66
C GLU A 303 32.58 12.66 4.81
N ILE A 304 31.50 11.93 4.53
CA ILE A 304 30.48 11.52 5.51
C ILE A 304 30.73 10.06 5.89
N ASP A 305 30.74 9.77 7.19
CA ASP A 305 30.99 8.42 7.70
C ASP A 305 29.78 7.52 7.41
N ARG A 306 29.97 6.45 6.63
CA ARG A 306 28.88 5.53 6.27
C ARG A 306 28.43 4.64 7.42
N SER A 307 29.23 4.52 8.48
CA SER A 307 28.93 3.67 9.64
C SER A 307 28.04 4.34 10.68
N ARG A 308 27.75 5.64 10.51
CA ARG A 308 26.94 6.43 11.44
C ARG A 308 25.70 6.98 10.74
N PRO A 309 24.53 7.02 11.41
CA PRO A 309 23.32 7.58 10.83
C PRO A 309 23.50 9.02 10.39
N VAL A 310 22.80 9.41 9.32
CA VAL A 310 22.90 10.74 8.71
C VAL A 310 21.53 11.41 8.72
N VAL A 311 21.48 12.65 9.17
CA VAL A 311 20.28 13.50 9.06
C VAL A 311 20.58 14.67 8.15
N THR A 312 19.84 14.78 7.06
CA THR A 312 19.98 15.89 6.11
C THR A 312 19.04 17.03 6.49
N VAL A 313 19.57 18.26 6.43
CA VAL A 313 18.85 19.47 6.84
C VAL A 313 18.91 20.50 5.72
N CYS A 314 17.79 21.14 5.45
CA CYS A 314 17.76 22.34 4.62
C CYS A 314 16.81 23.39 5.20
N ARG A 315 16.51 24.45 4.43
CA ARG A 315 15.58 25.51 4.88
C ARG A 315 14.20 24.98 5.28
N ALA A 316 13.60 24.08 4.49
CA ALA A 316 12.19 23.71 4.61
C ALA A 316 11.88 22.22 4.35
N GLY A 317 12.89 21.35 4.30
CA GLY A 317 12.75 19.90 4.05
C GLY A 317 12.89 19.44 2.59
N GLY A 318 12.69 20.31 1.59
CA GLY A 318 12.70 19.89 0.17
C GLY A 318 14.08 19.48 -0.37
N ARG A 319 15.13 20.30 -0.18
CA ARG A 319 16.49 20.00 -0.65
C ARG A 319 17.12 18.85 0.13
N SER A 320 16.81 18.75 1.42
CA SER A 320 17.29 17.67 2.29
C SER A 320 16.65 16.32 1.95
N ALA A 321 15.38 16.29 1.52
CA ALA A 321 14.77 15.10 0.93
C ALA A 321 15.51 14.62 -0.33
N GLN A 322 15.91 15.54 -1.22
CA GLN A 322 16.75 15.18 -2.37
C GLN A 322 18.14 14.69 -1.95
N ALA A 323 18.71 15.27 -0.90
CA ALA A 323 19.99 14.82 -0.33
C ALA A 323 19.91 13.38 0.19
N VAL A 324 18.79 12.94 0.79
CA VAL A 324 18.58 11.54 1.18
C VAL A 324 18.74 10.62 -0.03
N ALA A 325 18.08 10.92 -1.15
CA ALA A 325 18.17 10.11 -2.37
C ALA A 325 19.59 10.06 -2.97
N ILE A 326 20.35 11.16 -2.86
CA ILE A 326 21.76 11.21 -3.31
C ILE A 326 22.61 10.29 -2.43
N LEU A 327 22.48 10.38 -1.10
CA LEU A 327 23.28 9.59 -0.18
C LEU A 327 22.88 8.10 -0.21
N GLN A 328 21.60 7.77 -0.36
CA GLN A 328 21.16 6.38 -0.57
C GLN A 328 21.84 5.76 -1.81
N LYS A 329 21.91 6.49 -2.93
CA LYS A 329 22.66 6.04 -4.13
C LYS A 329 24.17 5.90 -3.89
N ALA A 330 24.71 6.63 -2.93
CA ALA A 330 26.11 6.54 -2.51
C ALA A 330 26.39 5.44 -1.46
N GLY A 331 25.37 4.61 -1.15
CA GLY A 331 25.51 3.42 -0.29
C GLY A 331 25.27 3.67 1.19
N PHE A 332 24.70 4.81 1.58
CA PHE A 332 24.29 5.07 2.95
C PHE A 332 22.95 4.37 3.24
N ALA A 333 22.86 3.64 4.36
CA ALA A 333 21.66 2.90 4.74
C ALA A 333 20.80 3.71 5.73
N ASP A 334 21.41 4.21 6.80
CA ASP A 334 20.74 4.94 7.87
C ASP A 334 20.72 6.44 7.60
N ILE A 335 19.65 6.88 6.92
CA ILE A 335 19.49 8.28 6.52
C ILE A 335 18.07 8.74 6.76
N ALA A 336 17.92 9.93 7.34
CA ALA A 336 16.63 10.61 7.44
C ALA A 336 16.70 12.07 6.99
N ASN A 337 15.57 12.58 6.53
CA ASN A 337 15.33 14.00 6.28
C ASN A 337 14.79 14.67 7.55
N LEU A 338 15.25 15.88 7.89
CA LEU A 338 14.60 16.66 8.94
C LEU A 338 13.26 17.23 8.45
N ALA A 339 12.16 16.76 9.04
CA ALA A 339 10.80 17.20 8.71
C ALA A 339 10.65 18.72 8.89
N GLY A 340 10.25 19.43 7.84
CA GLY A 340 10.06 20.89 7.86
C GLY A 340 11.34 21.75 7.90
N GLY A 341 12.53 21.13 7.99
CA GLY A 341 13.83 21.81 7.97
C GLY A 341 14.02 22.87 9.06
N MET A 342 14.95 23.79 8.82
CA MET A 342 15.29 24.86 9.78
C MET A 342 14.13 25.80 10.11
N LEU A 343 13.16 25.99 9.20
CA LEU A 343 11.96 26.79 9.50
C LEU A 343 11.17 26.18 10.65
N ARG A 344 10.92 24.86 10.61
CA ARG A 344 10.19 24.18 11.68
C ARG A 344 11.03 24.05 12.93
N TRP A 345 12.32 23.72 12.81
CA TRP A 345 13.26 23.70 13.93
C TRP A 345 13.22 25.01 14.75
N ARG A 346 13.24 26.15 14.05
CA ARG A 346 13.15 27.48 14.68
C ARG A 346 11.76 27.78 15.24
N ALA A 347 10.70 27.43 14.51
CA ALA A 347 9.32 27.66 14.96
C ALA A 347 8.99 26.89 16.25
N ASP A 348 9.55 25.67 16.38
CA ASP A 348 9.36 24.81 17.55
C ASP A 348 10.30 25.19 18.73
N GLY A 349 11.19 26.17 18.53
CA GLY A 349 12.03 26.74 19.60
C GLY A 349 13.31 25.96 19.92
N HIS A 350 13.76 25.08 19.02
CA HIS A 350 14.94 24.26 19.26
C HIS A 350 16.26 25.07 19.19
N PRO A 351 17.32 24.65 19.91
CA PRO A 351 18.59 25.37 19.97
C PRO A 351 19.27 25.55 18.62
N VAL A 352 19.92 26.70 18.41
CA VAL A 352 20.73 26.99 17.22
C VAL A 352 22.03 27.70 17.55
N ILE A 353 23.03 27.53 16.70
CA ILE A 353 24.24 28.37 16.67
C ILE A 353 24.02 29.51 15.67
N GLY A 354 24.23 30.73 16.13
CA GLY A 354 23.98 31.94 15.36
C GLY A 354 22.50 32.15 15.05
N GLY A 355 22.21 32.93 14.01
CA GLY A 355 20.85 33.36 13.68
C GLY A 355 20.48 34.71 14.31
N GLY A 356 19.49 35.37 13.72
CA GLY A 356 18.88 36.57 14.31
C GLY A 356 17.72 36.16 15.21
N ASP A 357 17.43 36.99 16.21
CA ASP A 357 16.24 36.87 17.07
C ASP A 357 14.94 36.86 16.27
#